data_AF-A0A2M7FTI4-F1
#
_entry.id   AF-A0A2M7FTI4-F1
#
_cell.length_a   1.000
_cell.length_b   1.000
_cell.length_c   1.000
_cell.angle_alpha   90.00
_cell.angle_beta   90.00
_cell.angle_gamma   90.00
#
_symmetry.space_group_name_H-M   'P 1'
#
loop_
_entity.id
_entity.type
_entity.pdbx_description
1 polymer ?
#
loop_
_entity_poly.entity_id
_entity_poly.type
_entity_poly.pdbx_seq_one_letter_code
_entity_poly.pdbx_strand_id
1 'polypeptide(L)'
;MCSYINQYVTTLTVEVGLHILQANFRNTKAVTELANSLLKIKQARFGSVDRESNFLVRSTSGDAGEVRLMPHKDAITRQLDAVTRVSVTHAVIVLRDEDKAAARASFRTPLVFSVHDAKGLEYPHVILFNIVSGQRAAFSEVCDGVSAKELDRQDLDYRRARDKTDKSLELYKFYVNALYVAMTRAVQTLTVVESDTTHPLLTLLGLQASDALMSAGQVSSKEEWAQEARKLELQGKQEQAQLIRDTILQFKPVPWTPWSQNLIEDSAAKALDRSNPSSKPRQSLLDYALWHGQQAWIEKLAQNNFQPAKSLLPDSEFGWIGHTARLGFYDAEYEQQTKLAHRAVSSLRNRHLQAYSAKNFKDILRQCDVYGVDHLTTVGATPLMLAARAGNLALVQSLLARGANQEAIDEFGHTPWQQALSRALEDPDFAKLAIGPLFDMIAPAAIDVQVGSRLIRLERSQGEYWIFSLVIAGLKTQWSRCCFREQPPWKFAQGFFADQLHKVLESLPVHLWKEIRRKRSYVNQVLARGEVNSGYMPARKLWIRQQSGHYFPNPGLFLRRGEDWQPVYKYLNMTWIDMGTASADEYGAKPMVTITRLQNRDLSGEAELF
;
A
#
# COMPACT_ATOMS: atom_id res chain seq x y z
N MET A 1 -6.20 -67.42 -6.80
CA MET A 1 -6.78 -67.35 -8.16
C MET A 1 -7.34 -65.94 -8.30
N CYS A 2 -6.67 -64.91 -8.81
CA CYS A 2 -5.44 -64.67 -9.59
C CYS A 2 -4.94 -63.25 -9.17
N SER A 3 -3.69 -62.96 -8.80
CA SER A 3 -2.42 -62.92 -9.56
C SER A 3 -2.41 -62.00 -10.79
N TYR A 4 -1.29 -61.24 -10.94
CA TYR A 4 -0.83 -60.30 -11.98
C TYR A 4 -0.94 -58.80 -11.56
N ILE A 5 0.07 -57.90 -11.54
CA ILE A 5 1.49 -57.76 -11.97
C ILE A 5 2.06 -56.60 -11.12
N ASN A 6 3.07 -56.79 -10.27
CA ASN A 6 4.51 -56.51 -10.47
C ASN A 6 4.93 -55.05 -10.85
N GLN A 7 5.79 -54.51 -9.98
CA GLN A 7 7.04 -53.77 -10.29
C GLN A 7 7.09 -52.23 -10.43
N TYR A 8 8.08 -51.68 -9.69
CA TYR A 8 8.71 -50.35 -9.70
C TYR A 8 8.09 -49.21 -8.86
N VAL A 9 8.39 -49.22 -7.57
CA VAL A 9 8.68 -47.97 -6.84
C VAL A 9 10.12 -48.06 -6.33
N THR A 10 11.03 -47.51 -7.12
CA THR A 10 12.38 -47.20 -6.68
C THR A 10 12.27 -46.02 -5.73
N THR A 11 12.59 -46.23 -4.46
CA THR A 11 12.67 -45.20 -3.43
C THR A 11 13.79 -44.22 -3.80
N LEU A 12 13.48 -43.15 -4.52
CA LEU A 12 14.34 -41.98 -4.62
C LEU A 12 14.12 -41.14 -3.36
N THR A 13 14.97 -41.38 -2.35
CA THR A 13 15.29 -40.35 -1.36
C THR A 13 15.85 -39.14 -2.10
N VAL A 14 15.01 -38.14 -2.34
CA VAL A 14 15.47 -36.82 -2.80
C VAL A 14 16.15 -36.17 -1.60
N GLU A 15 17.48 -36.24 -1.55
CA GLU A 15 18.27 -35.29 -0.77
C GLU A 15 17.95 -33.89 -1.30
N VAL A 16 17.22 -33.10 -0.51
CA VAL A 16 17.05 -31.67 -0.78
C VAL A 16 18.40 -31.01 -0.53
N GLY A 17 19.24 -30.96 -1.57
CA GLY A 17 20.47 -30.19 -1.55
C GLY A 17 20.14 -28.72 -1.33
N LEU A 18 20.57 -28.17 -0.21
CA LEU A 18 20.56 -26.73 0.07
C LEU A 18 21.42 -26.02 -1.00
N HIS A 19 20.77 -25.47 -2.04
CA HIS A 19 21.43 -24.63 -3.02
C HIS A 19 21.71 -23.25 -2.41
N ILE A 20 22.89 -23.10 -1.81
CA ILE A 20 23.37 -21.84 -1.28
C ILE A 20 23.98 -21.04 -2.44
N LEU A 21 23.43 -19.85 -2.70
CA LEU A 21 23.86 -18.97 -3.79
C LEU A 21 25.29 -18.48 -3.53
N GLN A 22 26.25 -18.99 -4.31
CA GLN A 22 27.67 -18.58 -4.27
C GLN A 22 27.98 -17.33 -5.11
N ALA A 23 26.98 -16.78 -5.81
CA ALA A 23 27.12 -15.63 -6.70
C ALA A 23 26.40 -14.38 -6.15
N ASN A 24 27.12 -13.27 -6.08
CA ASN A 24 26.60 -11.95 -5.73
C ASN A 24 26.31 -11.15 -7.00
N PHE A 25 25.03 -10.94 -7.29
CA PHE A 25 24.56 -10.15 -8.43
C PHE A 25 24.38 -8.66 -8.11
N ARG A 26 24.62 -8.26 -6.84
CA ARG A 26 24.24 -6.94 -6.32
C ARG A 26 25.43 -6.04 -6.10
N ASN A 27 26.50 -6.53 -5.47
CA ASN A 27 27.67 -5.71 -5.14
C ASN A 27 28.73 -5.79 -6.25
N THR A 28 29.41 -4.67 -6.50
CA THR A 28 30.61 -4.61 -7.36
C THR A 28 31.74 -5.50 -6.85
N LYS A 29 32.74 -5.71 -7.71
CA LYS A 29 33.90 -6.56 -7.40
C LYS A 29 34.64 -6.08 -6.15
N ALA A 30 34.98 -4.80 -6.06
CA ALA A 30 35.73 -4.24 -4.93
C ALA A 30 35.00 -4.38 -3.58
N VAL A 31 33.68 -4.12 -3.54
CA VAL A 31 32.87 -4.28 -2.32
C VAL A 31 32.79 -5.76 -1.91
N THR A 32 32.62 -6.65 -2.88
CA THR A 32 32.54 -8.10 -2.63
C THR A 32 33.87 -8.64 -2.11
N GLU A 33 35.00 -8.21 -2.68
CA GLU A 33 36.33 -8.59 -2.23
C GLU A 33 36.60 -8.14 -0.80
N LEU A 34 36.24 -6.91 -0.46
CA LEU A 34 36.37 -6.39 0.90
C LEU A 34 35.51 -7.17 1.91
N ALA A 35 34.26 -7.46 1.56
CA ALA A 35 33.35 -8.24 2.41
C ALA A 35 33.87 -9.68 2.60
N ASN A 36 34.43 -10.29 1.55
CA ASN A 36 35.09 -11.60 1.63
C ASN A 36 36.33 -11.55 2.53
N SER A 37 37.15 -10.50 2.46
CA SER A 37 38.27 -10.31 3.37
C SER A 37 37.82 -10.27 4.83
N LEU A 38 36.70 -9.63 5.13
CA LEU A 38 36.11 -9.65 6.48
C LEU A 38 35.66 -11.07 6.90
N LEU A 39 35.06 -11.85 5.98
CA LEU A 39 34.72 -13.26 6.25
C LEU A 39 35.96 -14.13 6.50
N LYS A 40 37.06 -13.88 5.79
CA LYS A 40 38.34 -14.57 6.03
C LYS A 40 38.91 -14.23 7.40
N ILE A 41 38.85 -12.96 7.83
CA ILE A 41 39.23 -12.53 9.19
C ILE A 41 38.37 -13.25 10.23
N LYS A 42 37.05 -13.28 10.02
CA LYS A 42 36.10 -14.03 10.87
C LYS A 42 36.50 -15.49 11.00
N GLN A 43 36.81 -16.14 9.89
CA GLN A 43 37.16 -17.55 9.86
C GLN A 43 38.50 -17.82 10.53
N ALA A 44 39.51 -16.96 10.31
CA ALA A 44 40.82 -17.07 10.93
C ALA A 44 40.72 -16.96 12.46
N ARG A 45 39.93 -16.01 12.97
CA ARG A 45 39.77 -15.79 14.41
C ARG A 45 38.85 -16.80 15.09
N PHE A 46 37.67 -17.05 14.52
CA PHE A 46 36.58 -17.75 15.22
C PHE A 46 36.35 -19.18 14.71
N GLY A 47 36.92 -19.56 13.56
CA GLY A 47 36.55 -20.76 12.84
C GLY A 47 35.10 -20.71 12.32
N SER A 48 34.64 -21.83 11.73
CA SER A 48 33.26 -21.97 11.29
C SER A 48 32.47 -22.83 12.25
N VAL A 49 31.29 -22.36 12.63
CA VAL A 49 30.32 -23.13 13.42
C VAL A 49 29.56 -24.10 12.51
N ASP A 50 29.30 -23.68 11.27
CA ASP A 50 28.39 -24.34 10.35
C ASP A 50 29.10 -24.74 9.05
N ARG A 51 28.79 -25.94 8.54
CA ARG A 51 29.45 -26.47 7.33
C ARG A 51 28.82 -25.93 6.05
N GLU A 52 27.58 -25.45 6.16
CA GLU A 52 26.73 -25.05 5.04
C GLU A 52 26.90 -23.57 4.68
N SER A 53 27.24 -22.66 5.61
CA SER A 53 27.34 -21.21 5.35
C SER A 53 28.77 -20.69 5.17
N ASN A 54 29.75 -21.58 4.93
CA ASN A 54 31.18 -21.24 4.95
C ASN A 54 31.77 -21.09 3.53
N PHE A 55 31.25 -20.13 2.75
CA PHE A 55 31.70 -19.89 1.39
C PHE A 55 32.00 -18.40 1.16
N LEU A 56 33.02 -18.12 0.34
CA LEU A 56 33.27 -16.78 -0.18
C LEU A 56 32.33 -16.50 -1.35
N VAL A 57 31.86 -15.27 -1.46
CA VAL A 57 30.89 -14.90 -2.48
C VAL A 57 31.61 -14.40 -3.72
N ARG A 58 31.26 -14.91 -4.91
CA ARG A 58 31.83 -14.43 -6.18
C ARG A 58 30.96 -13.32 -6.75
N SER A 59 31.54 -12.15 -7.03
CA SER A 59 30.81 -11.09 -7.74
C SER A 59 30.59 -11.51 -9.19
N THR A 60 29.37 -11.35 -9.69
CA THR A 60 29.02 -11.50 -11.10
C THR A 60 28.82 -10.16 -11.80
N SER A 61 29.05 -9.04 -11.10
CA SER A 61 29.00 -7.70 -11.68
C SER A 61 30.19 -7.46 -12.63
N GLY A 62 29.92 -6.81 -13.78
CA GLY A 62 30.97 -6.36 -14.70
C GLY A 62 31.71 -5.12 -14.23
N ASP A 63 31.16 -4.39 -13.24
CA ASP A 63 31.72 -3.15 -12.73
C ASP A 63 32.74 -3.41 -11.61
N ALA A 64 33.92 -2.79 -11.73
CA ALA A 64 34.96 -2.89 -10.70
C ALA A 64 34.50 -2.33 -9.34
N GLY A 65 33.72 -1.24 -9.37
CA GLY A 65 33.34 -0.48 -8.18
C GLY A 65 34.53 0.17 -7.48
N GLU A 66 34.29 0.72 -6.30
CA GLU A 66 35.35 1.40 -5.55
C GLU A 66 35.16 1.31 -4.03
N VAL A 67 36.25 1.12 -3.31
CA VAL A 67 36.29 1.16 -1.85
C VAL A 67 37.36 2.15 -1.41
N ARG A 68 37.00 3.09 -0.53
CA ARG A 68 37.92 4.10 0.00
C ARG A 68 37.89 4.14 1.52
N LEU A 69 39.04 4.38 2.14
CA LEU A 69 39.16 4.75 3.54
C LEU A 69 39.54 6.24 3.62
N MET A 70 38.76 7.02 4.35
CA MET A 70 38.99 8.46 4.54
C MET A 70 39.08 8.79 6.03
N PRO A 71 39.99 9.68 6.44
CA PRO A 71 40.06 10.12 7.82
C PRO A 71 38.89 11.04 8.17
N HIS A 72 38.39 10.96 9.39
CA HIS A 72 37.38 11.86 9.92
C HIS A 72 37.98 13.26 10.19
N LYS A 73 38.13 14.05 9.12
CA LYS A 73 38.54 15.46 9.15
C LYS A 73 37.40 16.36 8.70
N ASP A 74 37.28 17.56 9.28
CA ASP A 74 36.24 18.54 8.93
C ASP A 74 36.12 18.83 7.43
N ALA A 75 37.24 18.94 6.72
CA ALA A 75 37.23 19.20 5.28
C ALA A 75 36.58 18.06 4.49
N ILE A 76 36.87 16.81 4.87
CA ILE A 76 36.35 15.61 4.21
C ILE A 76 34.88 15.44 4.55
N THR A 77 34.49 15.54 5.83
CA THR A 77 33.09 15.39 6.23
C THR A 77 32.19 16.45 5.60
N ARG A 78 32.64 17.71 5.50
CA ARG A 78 31.89 18.77 4.80
C ARG A 78 31.68 18.46 3.32
N GLN A 79 32.68 17.88 2.65
CA GLN A 79 32.55 17.49 1.26
C GLN A 79 31.57 16.32 1.09
N LEU A 80 31.70 15.30 1.93
CA LEU A 80 30.80 14.15 1.94
C LEU A 80 29.36 14.58 2.23
N ASP A 81 29.16 15.49 3.18
CA ASP A 81 27.86 16.10 3.49
C ASP A 81 27.29 16.88 2.29
N ALA A 82 28.13 17.64 1.57
CA ALA A 82 27.69 18.39 0.40
C ALA A 82 27.09 17.47 -0.68
N VAL A 83 27.62 16.25 -0.82
CA VAL A 83 27.09 15.25 -1.75
C VAL A 83 25.88 14.52 -1.17
N THR A 84 25.95 14.04 0.08
CA THR A 84 24.89 13.21 0.67
C THR A 84 23.61 13.99 0.95
N ARG A 85 23.70 15.30 1.22
CA ARG A 85 22.54 16.15 1.52
C ARG A 85 21.62 16.34 0.31
N VAL A 86 22.16 16.31 -0.90
CA VAL A 86 21.41 16.64 -2.12
C VAL A 86 21.03 15.42 -2.97
N SER A 87 21.44 14.22 -2.57
CA SER A 87 21.34 13.01 -3.38
C SER A 87 20.69 11.85 -2.63
N VAL A 88 19.65 11.25 -3.22
CA VAL A 88 18.99 10.04 -2.67
C VAL A 88 19.84 8.77 -2.81
N THR A 89 20.85 8.80 -3.68
CA THR A 89 21.72 7.64 -3.97
C THR A 89 22.82 7.40 -2.93
N HIS A 90 22.97 8.32 -1.97
CA HIS A 90 24.01 8.29 -0.94
C HIS A 90 23.39 8.08 0.43
N ALA A 91 23.77 6.99 1.11
CA ALA A 91 23.32 6.70 2.47
C ALA A 91 24.50 6.67 3.44
N VAL A 92 24.27 7.12 4.67
CA VAL A 92 25.22 7.04 5.77
C VAL A 92 24.78 5.96 6.74
N ILE A 93 25.68 5.02 7.04
CA ILE A 93 25.43 3.92 7.96
C ILE A 93 26.36 4.03 9.16
N VAL A 94 25.76 3.94 10.35
CA VAL A 94 26.44 3.83 11.63
C VAL A 94 26.19 2.45 12.24
N LEU A 95 26.98 2.08 13.25
CA LEU A 95 26.88 0.75 13.84
C LEU A 95 25.55 0.57 14.60
N ARG A 96 25.21 1.49 15.50
CA ARG A 96 24.04 1.41 16.39
C ARG A 96 23.15 2.65 16.27
N ASP A 97 21.93 2.56 16.81
CA ASP A 97 20.98 3.68 16.77
C ASP A 97 21.46 4.90 17.56
N GLU A 98 22.17 4.68 18.67
CA GLU A 98 22.77 5.73 19.51
C GLU A 98 23.82 6.57 18.74
N ASP A 99 24.49 5.96 17.76
CA ASP A 99 25.52 6.63 16.94
C ASP A 99 24.91 7.58 15.88
N LYS A 100 23.60 7.46 15.59
CA LYS A 100 22.92 8.30 14.59
C LYS A 100 23.01 9.78 14.92
N ALA A 101 23.02 10.15 16.20
CA ALA A 101 23.12 11.54 16.64
C ALA A 101 24.47 12.17 16.23
N ALA A 102 25.57 11.43 16.41
CA ALA A 102 26.90 11.89 16.02
C ALA A 102 27.02 12.00 14.49
N ALA A 103 26.50 11.03 13.74
CA ALA A 103 26.46 11.10 12.28
C ALA A 103 25.63 12.30 11.78
N ARG A 104 24.49 12.60 12.42
CA ARG A 104 23.63 13.75 12.05
C ARG A 104 24.27 15.11 12.34
N ALA A 105 25.24 15.18 13.25
CA ALA A 105 26.03 16.38 13.45
C ALA A 105 26.98 16.65 12.27
N SER A 106 27.50 15.59 11.64
CA SER A 106 28.42 15.67 10.49
C SER A 106 27.70 15.67 9.14
N PHE A 107 26.55 15.01 9.03
CA PHE A 107 25.78 14.83 7.81
C PHE A 107 24.34 15.28 7.99
N ARG A 108 23.91 16.23 7.15
CA ARG A 108 22.56 16.82 7.10
C ARG A 108 21.63 16.07 6.15
N THR A 109 22.07 14.92 5.63
CA THR A 109 21.20 14.03 4.86
C THR A 109 20.17 13.37 5.78
N PRO A 110 18.92 13.21 5.32
CA PRO A 110 17.93 12.42 6.06
C PRO A 110 18.22 10.90 5.99
N LEU A 111 19.10 10.45 5.09
CA LEU A 111 19.44 9.04 4.84
C LEU A 111 20.55 8.53 5.78
N VAL A 112 20.32 8.66 7.08
CA VAL A 112 21.19 8.11 8.13
C VAL A 112 20.51 6.90 8.77
N PHE A 113 21.19 5.76 8.74
CA PHE A 113 20.67 4.47 9.21
C PHE A 113 21.65 3.81 10.19
N SER A 114 21.14 3.07 11.18
CA SER A 114 21.95 2.05 11.85
C SER A 114 22.07 0.80 10.97
N VAL A 115 22.98 -0.12 11.29
CA VAL A 115 23.07 -1.41 10.57
C VAL A 115 21.76 -2.18 10.65
N HIS A 116 21.07 -2.11 11.80
CA HIS A 116 19.77 -2.73 11.98
C HIS A 116 18.72 -2.10 11.04
N ASP A 117 18.71 -0.76 10.95
CA ASP A 117 17.81 -0.05 10.06
C ASP A 117 18.11 -0.33 8.58
N ALA A 118 19.37 -0.43 8.20
CA ALA A 118 19.79 -0.59 6.82
C ALA A 118 19.51 -1.99 6.23
N LYS A 119 19.08 -2.96 7.05
CA LYS A 119 18.82 -4.32 6.58
C LYS A 119 17.69 -4.33 5.53
N GLY A 120 17.98 -4.86 4.34
CA GLY A 120 17.04 -4.88 3.21
C GLY A 120 17.07 -3.62 2.34
N LEU A 121 17.84 -2.59 2.73
CA LEU A 121 18.13 -1.42 1.91
C LEU A 121 19.43 -1.61 1.13
N GLU A 122 19.52 -0.98 -0.03
CA GLU A 122 20.71 -0.96 -0.87
C GLU A 122 20.79 0.41 -1.55
N TYR A 123 21.99 0.98 -1.58
CA TYR A 123 22.27 2.27 -2.19
C TYR A 123 23.49 2.18 -3.09
N PRO A 124 23.53 2.91 -4.23
CA PRO A 124 24.71 3.02 -5.08
C PRO A 124 25.96 3.38 -4.30
N HIS A 125 25.85 4.37 -3.40
CA HIS A 125 26.96 4.88 -2.61
C HIS A 125 26.62 4.81 -1.12
N VAL A 126 27.49 4.16 -0.34
CA VAL A 126 27.33 4.03 1.11
C VAL A 126 28.56 4.57 1.83
N ILE A 127 28.31 5.36 2.87
CA ILE A 127 29.32 5.86 3.79
C ILE A 127 29.19 5.12 5.11
N LEU A 128 30.20 4.36 5.51
CA LEU A 128 30.29 3.81 6.87
C LEU A 128 30.97 4.85 7.75
N PHE A 129 30.25 5.35 8.75
CA PHE A 129 30.76 6.43 9.59
C PHE A 129 31.12 5.93 10.99
N ASN A 130 32.41 6.01 11.30
CA ASN A 130 33.02 5.79 12.60
C ASN A 130 32.66 4.44 13.24
N ILE A 131 32.48 3.40 12.42
CA ILE A 131 32.04 2.07 12.87
C ILE A 131 33.17 1.38 13.64
N VAL A 132 34.37 1.35 13.07
CA VAL A 132 35.52 0.65 13.66
C VAL A 132 36.07 1.44 14.84
N SER A 133 36.26 2.75 14.67
CA SER A 133 36.82 3.61 15.71
C SER A 133 35.87 3.75 16.90
N GLY A 134 34.55 3.78 16.66
CA GLY A 134 33.55 3.84 17.72
C GLY A 134 33.52 2.61 18.62
N GLN A 135 34.01 1.46 18.13
CA GLN A 135 34.09 0.20 18.88
C GLN A 135 35.48 -0.42 18.77
N ARG A 136 36.52 0.43 18.93
CA ARG A 136 37.93 0.06 18.75
C ARG A 136 38.33 -1.21 19.50
N ALA A 137 37.96 -1.32 20.78
CA ALA A 137 38.32 -2.48 21.59
C ALA A 137 37.72 -3.78 21.02
N ALA A 138 36.44 -3.77 20.66
CA ALA A 138 35.77 -4.93 20.09
C ALA A 138 36.36 -5.36 18.74
N PHE A 139 36.70 -4.40 17.87
CA PHE A 139 37.34 -4.74 16.59
C PHE A 139 38.82 -5.10 16.72
N SER A 140 39.52 -4.67 17.78
CA SER A 140 40.87 -5.16 18.08
C SER A 140 40.84 -6.65 18.47
N GLU A 141 39.87 -7.07 19.28
CA GLU A 141 39.66 -8.47 19.65
C GLU A 141 39.30 -9.37 18.46
N VAL A 142 38.62 -8.82 17.45
CA VAL A 142 38.35 -9.52 16.18
C VAL A 142 39.64 -9.79 15.38
N CYS A 143 40.64 -8.91 15.49
CA CYS A 143 41.90 -9.00 14.76
C CYS A 143 43.00 -9.76 15.52
N ASP A 144 42.84 -9.94 16.83
CA ASP A 144 43.86 -10.57 17.66
C ASP A 144 44.23 -11.97 17.14
N GLY A 145 45.52 -12.23 17.00
CA GLY A 145 46.03 -13.50 16.47
C GLY A 145 45.75 -13.79 14.98
N VAL A 146 45.19 -12.84 14.21
CA VAL A 146 44.98 -12.98 12.75
C VAL A 146 46.15 -12.37 11.99
N SER A 147 46.78 -13.16 11.11
CA SER A 147 47.88 -12.69 10.26
C SER A 147 47.44 -12.44 8.82
N ALA A 148 48.06 -11.48 8.13
CA ALA A 148 47.76 -11.19 6.73
C ALA A 148 47.93 -12.41 5.80
N LYS A 149 48.89 -13.31 6.11
CA LYS A 149 49.13 -14.55 5.37
C LYS A 149 47.96 -15.53 5.41
N GLU A 150 47.11 -15.48 6.45
CA GLU A 150 45.93 -16.34 6.56
C GLU A 150 44.78 -15.88 5.66
N LEU A 151 44.85 -14.65 5.14
CA LEU A 151 43.84 -14.04 4.27
C LEU A 151 44.07 -14.30 2.77
N ASP A 152 45.22 -14.86 2.38
CA ASP A 152 45.54 -15.20 0.98
C ASP A 152 44.79 -16.43 0.44
N ARG A 153 44.01 -17.10 1.29
CA ARG A 153 43.26 -18.31 0.88
C ARG A 153 42.10 -17.96 -0.04
N GLN A 154 41.88 -18.81 -1.05
CA GLN A 154 40.75 -18.67 -1.99
C GLN A 154 39.46 -19.35 -1.51
N ASP A 155 39.54 -20.22 -0.50
CA ASP A 155 38.42 -20.94 0.09
C ASP A 155 38.49 -20.94 1.63
N LEU A 156 37.33 -21.11 2.28
CA LEU A 156 37.22 -21.16 3.74
C LEU A 156 37.19 -22.63 4.23
N ASP A 157 38.28 -23.10 4.82
CA ASP A 157 38.33 -24.44 5.42
C ASP A 157 37.40 -24.54 6.64
N TYR A 158 36.57 -25.58 6.72
CA TYR A 158 35.79 -25.85 7.93
C TYR A 158 36.72 -26.19 9.11
N ARG A 159 36.70 -25.37 10.16
CA ARG A 159 37.42 -25.59 11.42
C ARG A 159 36.53 -25.22 12.58
N ARG A 160 36.27 -26.16 13.50
CA ARG A 160 35.56 -25.86 14.76
C ARG A 160 36.48 -25.08 15.71
N ALA A 161 35.90 -24.12 16.43
CA ALA A 161 36.59 -23.40 17.48
C ALA A 161 37.17 -24.39 18.52
N ARG A 162 38.41 -24.13 18.96
CA ARG A 162 39.15 -25.00 19.90
C ARG A 162 38.50 -25.06 21.29
N ASP A 163 37.71 -24.06 21.67
CA ASP A 163 37.06 -23.96 22.98
C ASP A 163 35.57 -23.59 22.84
N LYS A 164 34.69 -24.33 23.53
CA LYS A 164 33.23 -24.13 23.52
C LYS A 164 32.73 -23.32 24.73
N THR A 165 33.60 -23.00 25.68
CA THR A 165 33.21 -22.37 26.96
C THR A 165 33.31 -20.85 26.94
N ASP A 166 33.97 -20.28 25.93
CA ASP A 166 34.18 -18.84 25.81
C ASP A 166 32.98 -18.12 25.17
N LYS A 167 32.15 -17.50 26.02
CA LYS A 167 30.99 -16.67 25.60
C LYS A 167 31.40 -15.30 25.03
N SER A 168 32.65 -14.87 25.18
CA SER A 168 33.13 -13.60 24.62
C SER A 168 33.16 -13.63 23.08
N LEU A 169 33.37 -14.82 22.49
CA LEU A 169 33.41 -15.04 21.04
C LEU A 169 32.07 -14.79 20.35
N GLU A 170 30.93 -14.92 21.04
CA GLU A 170 29.63 -14.60 20.47
C GLU A 170 29.39 -13.08 20.39
N LEU A 171 29.89 -12.32 21.36
CA LEU A 171 29.81 -10.86 21.39
C LEU A 171 30.56 -10.26 20.19
N TYR A 172 31.75 -10.78 19.85
CA TYR A 172 32.54 -10.28 18.73
C TYR A 172 32.02 -10.70 17.36
N LYS A 173 31.36 -11.87 17.25
CA LYS A 173 30.67 -12.30 16.03
C LYS A 173 29.59 -11.31 15.60
N PHE A 174 28.91 -10.67 16.56
CA PHE A 174 27.92 -9.63 16.26
C PHE A 174 28.53 -8.46 15.48
N TYR A 175 29.69 -7.93 15.91
CA TYR A 175 30.35 -6.81 15.24
C TYR A 175 30.79 -7.14 13.82
N VAL A 176 31.33 -8.35 13.62
CA VAL A 176 31.73 -8.81 12.29
C VAL A 176 30.52 -8.96 11.36
N ASN A 177 29.44 -9.58 11.85
CA ASN A 177 28.22 -9.72 11.07
C ASN A 177 27.59 -8.35 10.77
N ALA A 178 27.60 -7.43 11.73
CA ALA A 178 27.08 -6.08 11.55
C ALA A 178 27.89 -5.31 10.50
N LEU A 179 29.22 -5.34 10.59
CA LEU A 179 30.10 -4.70 9.60
C LEU A 179 29.92 -5.32 8.21
N TYR A 180 29.80 -6.65 8.12
CA TYR A 180 29.50 -7.35 6.87
C TYR A 180 28.17 -6.89 6.26
N VAL A 181 27.10 -6.81 7.07
CA VAL A 181 25.79 -6.32 6.63
C VAL A 181 25.90 -4.88 6.15
N ALA A 182 26.62 -4.02 6.87
CA ALA A 182 26.83 -2.61 6.53
C ALA A 182 27.57 -2.44 5.19
N MET A 183 28.69 -3.14 5.00
CA MET A 183 29.49 -3.08 3.76
C MET A 183 28.69 -3.54 2.55
N THR A 184 27.90 -4.60 2.71
CA THR A 184 27.09 -5.19 1.63
C THR A 184 25.85 -4.37 1.27
N ARG A 185 25.54 -3.29 2.00
CA ARG A 185 24.50 -2.33 1.57
C ARG A 185 24.96 -1.46 0.38
N ALA A 186 26.27 -1.39 0.12
CA ALA A 186 26.86 -0.60 -0.95
C ALA A 186 26.84 -1.35 -2.29
N VAL A 187 26.13 -0.84 -3.28
CA VAL A 187 26.06 -1.48 -4.60
C VAL A 187 27.32 -1.18 -5.41
N GLN A 188 27.71 0.09 -5.52
CA GLN A 188 28.81 0.53 -6.40
C GLN A 188 30.05 0.96 -5.62
N THR A 189 29.89 1.89 -4.67
CA THR A 189 31.01 2.47 -3.92
C THR A 189 30.79 2.43 -2.41
N LEU A 190 31.84 2.05 -1.68
CA LEU A 190 31.87 2.05 -0.22
C LEU A 190 32.95 3.02 0.28
N THR A 191 32.54 4.04 1.04
CA THR A 191 33.47 4.96 1.71
C THR A 191 33.45 4.70 3.20
N VAL A 192 34.59 4.37 3.77
CA VAL A 192 34.76 4.14 5.21
C VAL A 192 35.40 5.39 5.80
N VAL A 193 34.68 6.09 6.68
CA VAL A 193 35.14 7.32 7.34
C VAL A 193 35.41 7.02 8.80
N GLU A 194 36.66 7.10 9.21
CA GLU A 194 37.09 6.66 10.54
C GLU A 194 37.94 7.71 11.24
N SER A 195 37.75 7.85 12.56
CA SER A 195 38.57 8.75 13.38
C SER A 195 39.98 8.19 13.60
N ASP A 196 40.11 6.86 13.67
CA ASP A 196 41.39 6.17 13.64
C ASP A 196 41.52 5.29 12.39
N THR A 197 42.26 5.80 11.40
CA THR A 197 42.53 5.08 10.15
C THR A 197 43.65 4.04 10.26
N THR A 198 44.32 3.94 11.42
CA THR A 198 45.44 3.02 11.66
C THR A 198 45.03 1.74 12.36
N HIS A 199 43.72 1.53 12.59
CA HIS A 199 43.20 0.36 13.27
C HIS A 199 43.62 -0.95 12.56
N PRO A 200 44.07 -2.00 13.29
CA PRO A 200 44.55 -3.26 12.70
C PRO A 200 43.59 -3.90 11.68
N LEU A 201 42.28 -3.85 11.98
CA LEU A 201 41.23 -4.32 11.06
C LEU A 201 41.29 -3.67 9.67
N LEU A 202 41.49 -2.35 9.59
CA LEU A 202 41.52 -1.62 8.32
C LEU A 202 42.74 -2.04 7.49
N THR A 203 43.87 -2.25 8.16
CA THR A 203 45.09 -2.79 7.56
C THR A 203 44.89 -4.22 7.05
N LEU A 204 44.24 -5.09 7.83
CA LEU A 204 43.93 -6.47 7.41
C LEU A 204 42.94 -6.52 6.24
N LEU A 205 42.05 -5.54 6.14
CA LEU A 205 41.15 -5.37 4.99
C LEU A 205 41.85 -4.78 3.76
N GLY A 206 43.13 -4.43 3.85
CA GLY A 206 43.90 -3.85 2.75
C GLY A 206 43.54 -2.40 2.43
N LEU A 207 42.89 -1.68 3.36
CA LEU A 207 42.48 -0.31 3.16
C LEU A 207 43.61 0.65 3.47
N GLN A 208 43.86 1.59 2.55
CA GLN A 208 44.80 2.69 2.75
C GLN A 208 44.05 4.01 2.84
N ALA A 209 44.41 4.82 3.84
CA ALA A 209 43.80 6.13 4.02
C ALA A 209 44.13 7.03 2.82
N SER A 210 43.09 7.63 2.26
CA SER A 210 43.20 8.54 1.12
C SER A 210 42.39 9.80 1.40
N ASP A 211 43.00 10.95 1.14
CA ASP A 211 42.32 12.26 1.15
C ASP A 211 41.73 12.58 -0.25
N ALA A 212 41.66 11.60 -1.17
CA ALA A 212 41.20 11.79 -2.54
C ALA A 212 39.73 12.23 -2.59
N LEU A 213 39.48 13.33 -3.32
CA LEU A 213 38.18 13.95 -3.45
C LEU A 213 37.16 13.00 -4.08
N MET A 214 35.94 12.99 -3.56
CA MET A 214 34.80 12.39 -4.27
C MET A 214 34.40 13.25 -5.47
N SER A 215 33.99 12.59 -6.55
CA SER A 215 33.35 13.27 -7.69
C SER A 215 32.10 14.01 -7.23
N ALA A 216 31.75 15.09 -7.92
CA ALA A 216 30.50 15.80 -7.68
C ALA A 216 29.32 14.84 -7.90
N GLY A 217 28.59 14.54 -6.83
CA GLY A 217 27.46 13.63 -6.89
C GLY A 217 26.28 14.23 -7.68
N GLN A 218 25.46 13.35 -8.23
CA GLN A 218 24.23 13.73 -8.93
C GLN A 218 23.24 14.36 -7.94
N VAL A 219 22.74 15.56 -8.23
CA VAL A 219 21.70 16.21 -7.44
C VAL A 219 20.37 15.54 -7.73
N SER A 220 19.70 15.06 -6.68
CA SER A 220 18.38 14.45 -6.80
C SER A 220 17.26 15.49 -6.85
N SER A 221 16.27 15.24 -7.70
CA SER A 221 15.08 16.06 -7.81
C SER A 221 14.15 15.88 -6.60
N LYS A 222 13.20 16.81 -6.40
CA LYS A 222 12.15 16.65 -5.38
C LYS A 222 11.30 15.39 -5.60
N GLU A 223 11.09 15.02 -6.85
CA GLU A 223 10.31 13.82 -7.22
C GLU A 223 11.05 12.54 -6.77
N GLU A 224 12.36 12.47 -6.99
CA GLU A 224 13.19 11.35 -6.52
C GLU A 224 13.21 11.26 -4.99
N TRP A 225 13.32 12.40 -4.28
CA TRP A 225 13.21 12.43 -2.82
C TRP A 225 11.84 11.96 -2.31
N ALA A 226 10.75 12.35 -2.97
CA ALA A 226 9.41 11.89 -2.61
C ALA A 226 9.23 10.38 -2.83
N GLN A 227 9.77 9.85 -3.92
CA GLN A 227 9.77 8.41 -4.21
C GLN A 227 10.58 7.62 -3.17
N GLU A 228 11.76 8.10 -2.79
CA GLU A 228 12.59 7.45 -1.78
C GLU A 228 11.92 7.48 -0.40
N ALA A 229 11.33 8.62 0.00
CA ALA A 229 10.57 8.71 1.25
C ALA A 229 9.43 7.66 1.31
N ARG A 230 8.72 7.47 0.20
CA ARG A 230 7.65 6.45 0.12
C ARG A 230 8.19 5.03 0.16
N LYS A 231 9.29 4.73 -0.55
CA LYS A 231 9.94 3.42 -0.51
C LYS A 231 10.35 3.08 0.93
N LEU A 232 10.92 4.05 1.64
CA LEU A 232 11.29 3.92 3.05
C LEU A 232 10.07 3.67 3.95
N GLU A 233 8.98 4.42 3.76
CA GLU A 233 7.72 4.22 4.50
C GLU A 233 7.14 2.82 4.31
N LEU A 234 7.12 2.31 3.07
CA LEU A 234 6.66 0.96 2.74
C LEU A 234 7.53 -0.14 3.35
N GLN A 235 8.79 0.15 3.65
CA GLN A 235 9.72 -0.75 4.32
C GLN A 235 9.76 -0.53 5.85
N GLY A 236 8.83 0.27 6.39
CA GLY A 236 8.70 0.56 7.81
C GLY A 236 9.70 1.59 8.36
N LYS A 237 10.44 2.29 7.49
CA LYS A 237 11.46 3.30 7.86
C LYS A 237 10.86 4.70 8.01
N GLN A 238 9.92 4.80 8.96
CA GLN A 238 9.12 6.01 9.17
C GLN A 238 9.96 7.24 9.55
N GLU A 239 11.01 7.06 10.34
CA GLU A 239 11.90 8.15 10.78
C GLU A 239 12.52 8.89 9.57
N GLN A 240 13.16 8.15 8.66
CA GLN A 240 13.84 8.73 7.50
C GLN A 240 12.83 9.28 6.47
N ALA A 241 11.72 8.58 6.25
CA ALA A 241 10.65 9.06 5.38
C ALA A 241 10.09 10.42 5.86
N GLN A 242 9.86 10.56 7.17
CA GLN A 242 9.39 11.80 7.75
C GLN A 242 10.43 12.92 7.69
N LEU A 243 11.70 12.61 7.95
CA LEU A 243 12.79 13.58 7.81
C LEU A 243 12.90 14.12 6.37
N ILE A 244 12.76 13.28 5.35
CA ILE A 244 12.74 13.74 3.94
C ILE A 244 11.58 14.72 3.71
N ARG A 245 10.38 14.39 4.21
CA ARG A 245 9.20 15.25 4.08
C ARG A 245 9.40 16.62 4.73
N ASP A 246 9.93 16.63 5.95
CA ASP A 246 10.04 17.85 6.75
C ASP A 246 11.23 18.73 6.34
N THR A 247 12.34 18.12 5.93
CA THR A 247 13.59 18.86 5.66
C THR A 247 13.78 19.19 4.18
N ILE A 248 13.42 18.28 3.27
CA ILE A 248 13.68 18.41 1.83
C ILE A 248 12.42 18.85 1.08
N LEU A 249 11.29 18.19 1.31
CA LEU A 249 10.07 18.44 0.53
C LEU A 249 9.34 19.69 1.00
N GLN A 250 9.22 19.90 2.32
CA GLN A 250 8.63 21.08 2.96
C GLN A 250 7.28 21.49 2.36
N PHE A 251 6.38 20.52 2.21
CA PHE A 251 5.06 20.79 1.66
C PHE A 251 4.28 21.76 2.55
N LYS A 252 3.57 22.69 1.92
CA LYS A 252 2.67 23.61 2.61
C LYS A 252 1.35 22.90 2.91
N PRO A 253 0.63 23.28 3.97
CA PRO A 253 -0.75 22.83 4.14
C PRO A 253 -1.61 23.41 3.01
N VAL A 254 -2.64 22.65 2.62
CA VAL A 254 -3.64 23.12 1.65
C VAL A 254 -4.41 24.32 2.21
N PRO A 255 -4.76 25.34 1.39
CA PRO A 255 -5.46 26.53 1.84
C PRO A 255 -6.99 26.34 1.98
N TRP A 256 -7.50 25.14 1.68
CA TRP A 256 -8.91 24.77 1.84
C TRP A 256 -9.06 23.75 2.97
N THR A 257 -10.30 23.55 3.43
CA THR A 257 -10.64 22.49 4.37
C THR A 257 -11.18 21.28 3.59
N PRO A 258 -10.45 20.16 3.51
CA PRO A 258 -10.96 18.93 2.91
C PRO A 258 -12.20 18.42 3.66
N TRP A 259 -13.16 17.87 2.93
CA TRP A 259 -14.24 17.11 3.56
C TRP A 259 -13.69 15.91 4.33
N SER A 260 -14.30 15.66 5.48
CA SER A 260 -14.02 14.53 6.36
C SER A 260 -15.25 14.25 7.21
N GLN A 261 -15.40 13.03 7.70
CA GLN A 261 -16.48 12.65 8.60
C GLN A 261 -16.64 13.66 9.76
N ASN A 262 -15.56 14.00 10.46
CA ASN A 262 -15.60 14.96 11.57
C ASN A 262 -16.14 16.34 11.14
N LEU A 263 -15.70 16.86 9.99
CA LEU A 263 -16.19 18.13 9.47
C LEU A 263 -17.68 18.07 9.17
N ILE A 264 -18.15 16.95 8.62
CA ILE A 264 -19.55 16.77 8.24
C ILE A 264 -20.43 16.53 9.45
N GLU A 265 -19.97 15.82 10.47
CA GLU A 265 -20.67 15.68 11.77
C GLU A 265 -20.87 17.06 12.43
N ASP A 266 -19.80 17.86 12.52
CA ASP A 266 -19.86 19.24 13.04
C ASP A 266 -20.78 20.13 12.21
N SER A 267 -20.69 20.00 10.89
CA SER A 267 -21.52 20.77 9.95
C SER A 267 -22.98 20.34 10.04
N ALA A 268 -23.27 19.06 10.23
CA ALA A 268 -24.62 18.52 10.36
C ALA A 268 -25.30 19.02 11.65
N ALA A 269 -24.58 19.03 12.78
CA ALA A 269 -25.10 19.61 14.02
C ALA A 269 -25.54 21.06 13.83
N LYS A 270 -24.74 21.86 13.12
CA LYS A 270 -25.04 23.27 12.80
C LYS A 270 -26.10 23.45 11.73
N ALA A 271 -26.13 22.57 10.72
CA ALA A 271 -27.01 22.66 9.56
C ALA A 271 -28.46 22.26 9.90
N LEU A 272 -28.62 21.29 10.80
CA LEU A 272 -29.92 20.76 11.23
C LEU A 272 -30.50 21.52 12.43
N ASP A 273 -29.71 22.39 13.07
CA ASP A 273 -30.23 23.37 14.02
C ASP A 273 -31.04 24.45 13.30
N ARG A 274 -32.33 24.53 13.63
CA ARG A 274 -33.27 25.51 13.07
C ARG A 274 -32.96 26.94 13.52
N SER A 275 -32.30 27.11 14.65
CA SER A 275 -31.92 28.42 15.19
C SER A 275 -30.70 29.02 14.48
N ASN A 276 -29.92 28.20 13.78
CA ASN A 276 -28.71 28.64 13.11
C ASN A 276 -29.04 29.42 11.81
N PRO A 277 -28.68 30.71 11.69
CA PRO A 277 -28.99 31.50 10.50
C PRO A 277 -28.09 31.18 9.29
N SER A 278 -26.97 30.47 9.49
CA SER A 278 -25.96 30.28 8.43
C SER A 278 -26.37 29.24 7.40
N SER A 279 -26.35 29.61 6.11
CA SER A 279 -26.59 28.68 5.00
C SER A 279 -25.35 27.86 4.62
N LYS A 280 -24.15 28.26 5.05
CA LYS A 280 -22.88 27.62 4.64
C LYS A 280 -22.76 26.16 5.10
N PRO A 281 -23.04 25.80 6.38
CA PRO A 281 -23.03 24.39 6.80
C PRO A 281 -24.07 23.55 6.04
N ARG A 282 -25.23 24.13 5.73
CA ARG A 282 -26.31 23.46 4.97
C ARG A 282 -25.90 23.16 3.54
N GLN A 283 -25.28 24.13 2.86
CA GLN A 283 -24.77 23.93 1.51
C GLN A 283 -23.61 22.92 1.50
N SER A 284 -22.68 22.99 2.46
CA SER A 284 -21.58 22.03 2.56
C SER A 284 -22.09 20.60 2.78
N LEU A 285 -23.11 20.42 3.62
CA LEU A 285 -23.74 19.11 3.86
C LEU A 285 -24.47 18.61 2.61
N LEU A 286 -25.18 19.49 1.89
CA LEU A 286 -25.84 19.15 0.63
C LEU A 286 -24.83 18.71 -0.44
N ASP A 287 -23.75 19.47 -0.62
CA ASP A 287 -22.71 19.16 -1.61
C ASP A 287 -22.01 17.83 -1.26
N TYR A 288 -21.68 17.62 0.02
CA TYR A 288 -21.14 16.34 0.50
C TYR A 288 -22.07 15.16 0.17
N ALA A 289 -23.37 15.32 0.46
CA ALA A 289 -24.38 14.30 0.25
C ALA A 289 -24.55 13.93 -1.24
N LEU A 290 -24.60 14.93 -2.11
CA LEU A 290 -24.70 14.73 -3.56
C LEU A 290 -23.43 14.08 -4.14
N TRP A 291 -22.24 14.42 -3.64
CA TRP A 291 -20.99 13.81 -4.10
C TRP A 291 -20.88 12.34 -3.68
N HIS A 292 -21.03 12.04 -2.39
CA HIS A 292 -20.85 10.70 -1.84
C HIS A 292 -22.07 9.78 -2.00
N GLY A 293 -23.22 10.32 -2.42
CA GLY A 293 -24.45 9.57 -2.63
C GLY A 293 -25.20 9.27 -1.33
N GLN A 294 -25.23 10.24 -0.41
CA GLN A 294 -25.83 10.10 0.92
C GLN A 294 -27.16 10.87 1.01
N GLN A 295 -28.22 10.34 0.39
CA GLN A 295 -29.51 11.02 0.31
C GLN A 295 -30.17 11.37 1.65
N ALA A 296 -29.88 10.64 2.73
CA ALA A 296 -30.52 10.86 4.03
C ALA A 296 -30.19 12.26 4.60
N TRP A 297 -29.00 12.80 4.28
CA TRP A 297 -28.67 14.18 4.64
C TRP A 297 -29.48 15.21 3.85
N ILE A 298 -29.76 14.92 2.58
CA ILE A 298 -30.59 15.78 1.72
C ILE A 298 -32.03 15.80 2.26
N GLU A 299 -32.56 14.64 2.63
CA GLU A 299 -33.89 14.48 3.26
C GLU A 299 -33.99 15.26 4.57
N LYS A 300 -33.00 15.12 5.47
CA LYS A 300 -32.94 15.87 6.74
C LYS A 300 -32.84 17.39 6.53
N LEU A 301 -32.11 17.85 5.51
CA LEU A 301 -32.05 19.27 5.15
C LEU A 301 -33.38 19.79 4.61
N ALA A 302 -34.08 19.00 3.79
CA ALA A 302 -35.40 19.36 3.26
C ALA A 302 -36.45 19.48 4.38
N GLN A 303 -36.44 18.55 5.34
CA GLN A 303 -37.27 18.58 6.56
C GLN A 303 -37.00 19.82 7.44
N ASN A 304 -35.79 20.36 7.39
CA ASN A 304 -35.41 21.62 8.05
C ASN A 304 -35.59 22.86 7.16
N ASN A 305 -36.41 22.76 6.11
CA ASN A 305 -36.78 23.86 5.21
C ASN A 305 -35.62 24.50 4.43
N PHE A 306 -34.52 23.76 4.20
CA PHE A 306 -33.46 24.24 3.32
C PHE A 306 -33.92 24.16 1.85
N GLN A 307 -34.16 25.31 1.22
CA GLN A 307 -34.79 25.39 -0.11
C GLN A 307 -34.05 24.60 -1.21
N PRO A 308 -32.70 24.64 -1.33
CA PRO A 308 -31.99 23.83 -2.32
C PRO A 308 -32.22 22.32 -2.15
N ALA A 309 -32.36 21.82 -0.92
CA ALA A 309 -32.72 20.43 -0.68
C ALA A 309 -34.19 20.17 -1.03
N LYS A 310 -35.12 21.03 -0.59
CA LYS A 310 -36.56 20.89 -0.92
C LYS A 310 -36.82 20.85 -2.42
N SER A 311 -36.12 21.64 -3.22
CA SER A 311 -36.26 21.62 -4.69
C SER A 311 -35.88 20.30 -5.33
N LEU A 312 -35.12 19.45 -4.63
CA LEU A 312 -34.74 18.11 -5.08
C LEU A 312 -35.67 17.02 -4.52
N LEU A 313 -36.58 17.36 -3.59
CA LEU A 313 -37.54 16.46 -2.93
C LEU A 313 -38.92 17.14 -2.76
N PRO A 314 -39.66 17.46 -3.82
CA PRO A 314 -40.98 18.06 -3.69
C PRO A 314 -41.96 17.19 -2.89
N ASP A 315 -41.83 15.84 -2.95
CA ASP A 315 -42.68 14.88 -2.23
C ASP A 315 -42.01 14.19 -1.02
N SER A 316 -41.00 14.85 -0.42
CA SER A 316 -40.34 14.43 0.84
C SER A 316 -39.45 13.18 0.80
N GLU A 317 -39.26 12.52 -0.34
CA GLU A 317 -38.28 11.43 -0.53
C GLU A 317 -37.34 11.71 -1.72
N PHE A 318 -36.05 11.42 -1.58
CA PHE A 318 -35.07 11.70 -2.64
C PHE A 318 -35.05 10.56 -3.67
N GLY A 319 -35.30 10.89 -4.95
CA GLY A 319 -35.16 9.96 -6.08
C GLY A 319 -36.12 8.77 -6.06
N TRP A 320 -37.10 8.75 -5.15
CA TRP A 320 -38.17 7.75 -5.09
C TRP A 320 -39.46 8.44 -4.65
N ILE A 321 -40.56 8.25 -5.39
CA ILE A 321 -41.89 8.73 -4.99
C ILE A 321 -42.73 7.53 -4.55
N GLY A 322 -43.56 7.73 -3.54
CA GLY A 322 -44.25 6.71 -2.74
C GLY A 322 -45.24 5.78 -3.46
N HIS A 323 -46.36 5.47 -2.81
CA HIS A 323 -47.21 4.30 -3.09
C HIS A 323 -47.75 4.16 -4.53
N THR A 324 -47.73 5.21 -5.35
CA THR A 324 -48.13 5.19 -6.78
C THR A 324 -47.19 4.36 -7.67
N ALA A 325 -45.89 4.32 -7.36
CA ALA A 325 -44.89 3.55 -8.13
C ALA A 325 -44.96 2.03 -7.89
N ARG A 326 -45.65 1.57 -6.83
CA ARG A 326 -45.77 0.15 -6.46
C ARG A 326 -46.66 -0.65 -7.41
N LEU A 327 -47.44 0.01 -8.26
CA LEU A 327 -48.50 -0.60 -9.08
C LEU A 327 -48.20 -0.60 -10.60
N GLY A 328 -46.98 -0.24 -11.02
CA GLY A 328 -46.59 -0.29 -12.43
C GLY A 328 -47.18 0.82 -13.30
N PHE A 329 -47.67 1.90 -12.69
CA PHE A 329 -48.10 3.11 -13.41
C PHE A 329 -46.88 3.96 -13.78
N TYR A 330 -46.82 4.35 -15.05
CA TYR A 330 -45.87 5.35 -15.52
C TYR A 330 -46.39 6.74 -15.12
N ASP A 331 -45.63 7.41 -14.27
CA ASP A 331 -45.93 8.77 -13.80
C ASP A 331 -44.89 9.73 -14.42
N ALA A 332 -45.34 10.64 -15.28
CA ALA A 332 -44.48 11.61 -15.94
C ALA A 332 -43.83 12.58 -14.94
N GLU A 333 -44.51 12.86 -13.83
CA GLU A 333 -44.00 13.68 -12.74
C GLU A 333 -42.85 12.96 -12.02
N TYR A 334 -42.97 11.64 -11.82
CA TYR A 334 -41.90 10.80 -11.27
C TYR A 334 -40.61 10.85 -12.09
N GLU A 335 -40.73 10.70 -13.40
CA GLU A 335 -39.56 10.71 -14.27
C GLU A 335 -38.90 12.10 -14.28
N GLN A 336 -39.69 13.17 -14.27
CA GLN A 336 -39.19 14.53 -14.22
C GLN A 336 -38.44 14.83 -12.92
N GLN A 337 -39.00 14.47 -11.76
CA GLN A 337 -38.37 14.69 -10.46
C GLN A 337 -37.08 13.87 -10.31
N THR A 338 -37.10 12.59 -10.70
CA THR A 338 -35.92 11.72 -10.67
C THR A 338 -34.81 12.25 -11.58
N LYS A 339 -35.15 12.76 -12.77
CA LYS A 339 -34.19 13.42 -13.66
C LYS A 339 -33.58 14.67 -13.04
N LEU A 340 -34.37 15.48 -12.34
CA LEU A 340 -33.87 16.69 -11.65
C LEU A 340 -32.86 16.34 -10.56
N ALA A 341 -33.19 15.37 -9.70
CA ALA A 341 -32.30 14.88 -8.64
C ALA A 341 -30.98 14.35 -9.21
N HIS A 342 -31.03 13.48 -10.22
CA HIS A 342 -29.83 12.97 -10.88
C HIS A 342 -29.03 14.06 -11.59
N ARG A 343 -29.68 15.04 -12.22
CA ARG A 343 -29.00 16.18 -12.83
C ARG A 343 -28.23 17.01 -11.80
N ALA A 344 -28.78 17.20 -10.60
CA ALA A 344 -28.09 17.88 -9.50
C ALA A 344 -26.83 17.10 -9.07
N VAL A 345 -26.95 15.78 -8.90
CA VAL A 345 -25.81 14.89 -8.59
C VAL A 345 -24.73 14.98 -9.66
N SER A 346 -25.09 14.80 -10.94
CA SER A 346 -24.16 14.87 -12.06
C SER A 346 -23.49 16.24 -12.18
N SER A 347 -24.26 17.33 -12.01
CA SER A 347 -23.72 18.70 -12.07
C SER A 347 -22.68 18.94 -10.99
N LEU A 348 -22.96 18.53 -9.75
CA LEU A 348 -22.02 18.69 -8.65
C LEU A 348 -20.76 17.84 -8.87
N ARG A 349 -20.91 16.57 -9.22
CA ARG A 349 -19.78 15.68 -9.47
C ARG A 349 -18.91 16.18 -10.61
N ASN A 350 -19.52 16.68 -11.69
CA ASN A 350 -18.81 17.28 -12.81
C ASN A 350 -18.03 18.53 -12.40
N ARG A 351 -18.57 19.37 -11.50
CA ARG A 351 -17.85 20.55 -10.99
C ARG A 351 -16.54 20.16 -10.31
N HIS A 352 -16.54 19.13 -9.48
CA HIS A 352 -15.33 18.67 -8.79
C HIS A 352 -14.39 17.86 -9.69
N LEU A 353 -14.92 17.16 -10.71
CA LEU A 353 -14.11 16.38 -11.65
C LEU A 353 -13.60 17.19 -12.85
N GLN A 354 -14.13 18.38 -13.13
CA GLN A 354 -13.83 19.14 -14.35
C GLN A 354 -12.32 19.34 -14.57
N ALA A 355 -11.59 19.77 -13.53
CA ALA A 355 -10.15 19.96 -13.60
C ALA A 355 -9.39 18.63 -13.81
N TYR A 356 -9.89 17.54 -13.23
CA TYR A 356 -9.28 16.20 -13.31
C TYR A 356 -9.60 15.48 -14.62
N SER A 357 -10.70 15.84 -15.29
CA SER A 357 -11.06 15.33 -16.62
C SER A 357 -10.43 16.12 -17.77
N ALA A 358 -9.87 17.30 -17.50
CA ALA A 358 -9.25 18.13 -18.52
C ALA A 358 -7.94 17.52 -19.06
N LYS A 359 -7.67 17.75 -20.35
CA LYS A 359 -6.38 17.36 -20.97
C LYS A 359 -5.21 18.14 -20.41
N ASN A 360 -5.43 19.40 -20.01
CA ASN A 360 -4.43 20.23 -19.38
C ASN A 360 -4.62 20.20 -17.86
N PHE A 361 -3.72 19.52 -17.16
CA PHE A 361 -3.75 19.33 -15.71
C PHE A 361 -2.50 19.91 -15.02
N LYS A 362 -1.82 20.88 -15.66
CA LYS A 362 -0.61 21.52 -15.10
C LYS A 362 -0.85 22.14 -13.72
N ASP A 363 -2.01 22.73 -13.50
CA ASP A 363 -2.37 23.30 -12.21
C ASP A 363 -2.48 22.26 -11.10
N ILE A 364 -2.97 21.05 -11.43
CA ILE A 364 -3.04 19.94 -10.47
C ILE A 364 -1.62 19.50 -10.08
N LEU A 365 -0.73 19.36 -11.07
CA LEU A 365 0.67 19.01 -10.81
C LEU A 365 1.37 20.09 -9.97
N ARG A 366 1.13 21.37 -10.29
CA ARG A 366 1.65 22.49 -9.49
C ARG A 366 1.13 22.45 -8.05
N GLN A 367 -0.13 22.07 -7.83
CA GLN A 367 -0.66 21.88 -6.48
C GLN A 367 0.04 20.72 -5.77
N CYS A 368 0.32 19.60 -6.47
CA CYS A 368 1.10 18.50 -5.92
C CYS A 368 2.52 18.93 -5.52
N ASP A 369 3.17 19.80 -6.30
CA ASP A 369 4.52 20.30 -5.98
C ASP A 369 4.55 21.18 -4.71
N VAL A 370 3.43 21.85 -4.40
CA VAL A 370 3.31 22.77 -3.25
C VAL A 370 2.80 22.06 -2.00
N TYR A 371 1.77 21.21 -2.14
CA TYR A 371 1.04 20.62 -1.02
C TYR A 371 1.34 19.13 -0.81
N GLY A 372 2.15 18.53 -1.68
CA GLY A 372 2.42 17.09 -1.71
C GLY A 372 1.53 16.36 -2.70
N VAL A 373 2.05 15.28 -3.29
CA VAL A 373 1.34 14.52 -4.34
C VAL A 373 0.03 13.89 -3.84
N ASP A 374 -0.02 13.53 -2.56
CA ASP A 374 -1.17 12.90 -1.90
C ASP A 374 -2.00 13.87 -1.04
N HIS A 375 -1.88 15.19 -1.28
CA HIS A 375 -2.68 16.17 -0.56
C HIS A 375 -4.19 15.88 -0.70
N LEU A 376 -4.99 16.25 0.32
CA LEU A 376 -6.43 16.07 0.23
C LEU A 376 -7.08 17.23 -0.52
N THR A 377 -7.91 16.89 -1.49
CA THR A 377 -8.72 17.84 -2.26
C THR A 377 -9.91 18.33 -1.42
N THR A 378 -10.68 19.27 -1.95
CA THR A 378 -11.88 19.79 -1.25
C THR A 378 -12.88 18.69 -0.88
N VAL A 379 -12.95 17.61 -1.66
CA VAL A 379 -13.86 16.47 -1.43
C VAL A 379 -13.24 15.33 -0.60
N GLY A 380 -12.13 15.59 0.08
CA GLY A 380 -11.50 14.61 0.98
C GLY A 380 -10.77 13.45 0.28
N ALA A 381 -10.66 13.48 -1.05
CA ALA A 381 -9.96 12.48 -1.84
C ALA A 381 -8.57 12.97 -2.28
N THR A 382 -7.64 12.06 -2.59
CA THR A 382 -6.34 12.42 -3.19
C THR A 382 -6.48 12.78 -4.67
N PRO A 383 -5.53 13.53 -5.27
CA PRO A 383 -5.52 13.79 -6.71
C PRO A 383 -5.58 12.51 -7.56
N LEU A 384 -4.91 11.44 -7.11
CA LEU A 384 -4.92 10.15 -7.82
C LEU A 384 -6.31 9.51 -7.81
N MET A 385 -7.05 9.60 -6.70
CA MET A 385 -8.45 9.14 -6.62
C MET A 385 -9.36 9.89 -7.59
N LEU A 386 -9.25 11.21 -7.66
CA LEU A 386 -10.06 12.02 -8.57
C LEU A 386 -9.67 11.80 -10.03
N ALA A 387 -8.38 11.65 -10.34
CA ALA A 387 -7.92 11.31 -11.68
C ALA A 387 -8.42 9.93 -12.14
N ALA A 388 -8.40 8.93 -11.24
CA ALA A 388 -8.95 7.60 -11.51
C ALA A 388 -10.47 7.64 -11.72
N ARG A 389 -11.21 8.34 -10.85
CA ARG A 389 -12.67 8.54 -11.01
C ARG A 389 -13.01 9.37 -12.25
N ALA A 390 -12.14 10.28 -12.69
CA ALA A 390 -12.30 11.04 -13.93
C ALA A 390 -11.99 10.21 -15.18
N GLY A 391 -11.25 9.11 -15.06
CA GLY A 391 -10.77 8.30 -16.19
C GLY A 391 -9.61 8.95 -16.95
N ASN A 392 -8.91 9.91 -16.34
CA ASN A 392 -7.84 10.65 -17.01
C ASN A 392 -6.51 9.90 -16.89
N LEU A 393 -6.25 9.02 -17.87
CA LEU A 393 -5.07 8.15 -17.88
C LEU A 393 -3.75 8.93 -17.86
N ALA A 394 -3.67 10.04 -18.59
CA ALA A 394 -2.46 10.87 -18.66
C ALA A 394 -2.14 11.53 -17.32
N LEU A 395 -3.16 12.00 -16.60
CA LEU A 395 -2.99 12.54 -15.26
C LEU A 395 -2.62 11.43 -14.26
N VAL A 396 -3.26 10.26 -14.33
CA VAL A 396 -2.91 9.10 -13.50
C VAL A 396 -1.43 8.74 -13.67
N GLN A 397 -0.95 8.59 -14.91
CA GLN A 397 0.46 8.31 -15.20
C GLN A 397 1.39 9.39 -14.62
N SER A 398 1.03 10.67 -14.79
CA SER A 398 1.83 11.81 -14.32
C SER A 398 1.90 11.88 -12.79
N LEU A 399 0.83 11.48 -12.08
CA LEU A 399 0.78 11.42 -10.62
C LEU A 399 1.56 10.20 -10.10
N LEU A 400 1.44 9.05 -10.75
CA LEU A 400 2.21 7.84 -10.39
C LEU A 400 3.71 8.06 -10.58
N ALA A 401 4.13 8.71 -11.66
CA ALA A 401 5.52 9.12 -11.87
C ALA A 401 6.03 10.04 -10.76
N ARG A 402 5.15 10.85 -10.15
CA ARG A 402 5.45 11.70 -8.98
C ARG A 402 5.35 10.98 -7.63
N GLY A 403 5.14 9.67 -7.63
CA GLY A 403 5.08 8.86 -6.42
C GLY A 403 3.72 8.84 -5.70
N ALA A 404 2.63 9.24 -6.36
CA ALA A 404 1.27 9.23 -5.77
C ALA A 404 0.89 7.86 -5.19
N ASN A 405 0.34 7.85 -3.98
CA ASN A 405 0.03 6.63 -3.25
C ASN A 405 -1.21 5.91 -3.80
N GLN A 406 -0.98 4.73 -4.37
CA GLN A 406 -2.03 3.85 -4.92
C GLN A 406 -2.85 3.15 -3.84
N GLU A 407 -2.33 3.08 -2.62
CA GLU A 407 -2.97 2.44 -1.46
C GLU A 407 -3.60 3.46 -0.50
N ALA A 408 -3.51 4.76 -0.80
CA ALA A 408 -4.24 5.77 -0.05
C ALA A 408 -5.73 5.47 -0.08
N ILE A 409 -6.42 5.68 1.04
CA ILE A 409 -7.87 5.45 1.17
C ILE A 409 -8.57 6.74 1.60
N ASP A 410 -9.79 6.94 1.11
CA ASP A 410 -10.69 7.98 1.62
C ASP A 410 -11.40 7.51 2.91
N GLU A 411 -12.29 8.35 3.45
CA GLU A 411 -13.07 8.05 4.66
C GLU A 411 -14.03 6.85 4.52
N PHE A 412 -14.26 6.36 3.31
CA PHE A 412 -15.07 5.18 2.99
C PHE A 412 -14.20 3.93 2.74
N GLY A 413 -12.90 4.02 3.00
CA GLY A 413 -11.96 2.94 2.73
C GLY A 413 -11.68 2.73 1.24
N HIS A 414 -12.03 3.69 0.37
CA HIS A 414 -11.84 3.54 -1.07
C HIS A 414 -10.46 4.01 -1.53
N THR A 415 -9.72 3.12 -2.19
CA THR A 415 -8.50 3.42 -2.94
C THR A 415 -8.81 4.09 -4.28
N PRO A 416 -7.80 4.66 -4.99
CA PRO A 416 -7.98 5.15 -6.35
C PRO A 416 -8.63 4.13 -7.30
N TRP A 417 -8.26 2.85 -7.17
CA TRP A 417 -8.86 1.77 -7.95
C TRP A 417 -10.34 1.58 -7.61
N GLN A 418 -10.70 1.58 -6.33
CA GLN A 418 -12.10 1.46 -5.89
C GLN A 418 -12.94 2.67 -6.27
N GLN A 419 -12.37 3.87 -6.37
CA GLN A 419 -13.07 5.05 -6.91
C GLN A 419 -13.44 4.89 -8.38
N ALA A 420 -12.55 4.32 -9.19
CA ALA A 420 -12.84 4.01 -10.59
C ALA A 420 -13.93 2.92 -10.71
N LEU A 421 -13.82 1.82 -9.95
CA LEU A 421 -14.82 0.76 -9.96
C LEU A 421 -16.19 1.22 -9.45
N SER A 422 -16.21 2.08 -8.42
CA SER A 422 -17.45 2.71 -7.93
C SER A 422 -18.13 3.50 -9.05
N ARG A 423 -17.39 4.26 -9.87
CA ARG A 423 -17.96 4.94 -11.03
C ARG A 423 -18.41 3.95 -12.11
N ALA A 424 -17.64 2.91 -12.40
CA ALA A 424 -18.00 1.92 -13.42
C ALA A 424 -19.31 1.19 -13.13
N LEU A 425 -19.68 1.00 -11.85
CA LEU A 425 -20.98 0.45 -11.46
C LEU A 425 -22.16 1.40 -11.74
N GLU A 426 -21.90 2.69 -11.95
CA GLU A 426 -22.90 3.73 -12.23
C GLU A 426 -22.92 4.15 -13.71
N ASP A 427 -21.79 4.00 -14.40
CA ASP A 427 -21.52 4.53 -15.74
C ASP A 427 -20.89 3.42 -16.63
N PRO A 428 -21.71 2.69 -17.39
CA PRO A 428 -21.24 1.61 -18.27
C PRO A 428 -20.27 2.08 -19.37
N ASP A 429 -20.43 3.31 -19.86
CA ASP A 429 -19.54 3.88 -20.87
C ASP A 429 -18.15 4.13 -20.27
N PHE A 430 -18.09 4.67 -19.06
CA PHE A 430 -16.86 4.75 -18.30
C PHE A 430 -16.25 3.37 -18.05
N ALA A 431 -17.05 2.38 -17.67
CA ALA A 431 -16.58 1.01 -17.43
C ALA A 431 -15.86 0.43 -18.66
N LYS A 432 -16.45 0.63 -19.85
CA LYS A 432 -15.92 0.15 -21.13
C LYS A 432 -14.61 0.84 -21.52
N LEU A 433 -14.50 2.15 -21.28
CA LEU A 433 -13.38 2.97 -21.77
C LEU A 433 -12.20 3.04 -20.80
N ALA A 434 -12.47 3.20 -19.50
CA ALA A 434 -11.44 3.58 -18.53
C ALA A 434 -10.90 2.42 -17.70
N ILE A 435 -11.71 1.40 -17.39
CA ILE A 435 -11.32 0.36 -16.42
C ILE A 435 -10.17 -0.51 -16.92
N GLY A 436 -10.13 -0.83 -18.22
CA GLY A 436 -9.04 -1.61 -18.81
C GLY A 436 -7.67 -0.95 -18.58
N PRO A 437 -7.43 0.26 -19.12
CA PRO A 437 -6.16 0.96 -18.91
C PRO A 437 -5.85 1.29 -17.44
N LEU A 438 -6.86 1.63 -16.63
CA LEU A 438 -6.66 1.89 -15.19
C LEU A 438 -6.23 0.63 -14.43
N PHE A 439 -6.69 -0.55 -14.85
CA PHE A 439 -6.32 -1.80 -14.20
C PHE A 439 -4.81 -2.05 -14.25
N ASP A 440 -4.18 -1.78 -15.39
CA ASP A 440 -2.75 -1.97 -15.56
C ASP A 440 -1.91 -1.01 -14.70
N MET A 441 -2.46 0.18 -14.41
CA MET A 441 -1.74 1.25 -13.72
C MET A 441 -1.93 1.26 -12.20
N ILE A 442 -3.16 1.02 -11.70
CA ILE A 442 -3.51 1.27 -10.29
C ILE A 442 -4.26 0.14 -9.59
N ALA A 443 -4.67 -0.93 -10.29
CA ALA A 443 -5.32 -2.04 -9.60
C ALA A 443 -4.32 -2.76 -8.69
N PRO A 444 -4.72 -3.30 -7.53
CA PRO A 444 -3.82 -4.11 -6.71
C PRO A 444 -3.40 -5.39 -7.43
N ALA A 445 -2.17 -5.86 -7.21
CA ALA A 445 -1.69 -7.12 -7.78
C ALA A 445 -2.45 -8.33 -7.21
N ALA A 446 -2.82 -8.24 -5.93
CA ALA A 446 -3.68 -9.18 -5.24
C ALA A 446 -4.44 -8.47 -4.13
N ILE A 447 -5.55 -9.06 -3.70
CA ILE A 447 -6.33 -8.61 -2.54
C ILE A 447 -6.21 -9.68 -1.47
N ASP A 448 -5.60 -9.32 -0.35
CA ASP A 448 -5.44 -10.20 0.81
C ASP A 448 -6.66 -10.07 1.71
N VAL A 449 -7.35 -11.19 1.93
CA VAL A 449 -8.50 -11.29 2.82
C VAL A 449 -8.27 -12.40 3.84
N GLN A 450 -8.80 -12.22 5.05
CA GLN A 450 -8.76 -13.24 6.09
C GLN A 450 -10.19 -13.65 6.43
N VAL A 451 -10.44 -14.96 6.50
CA VAL A 451 -11.70 -15.56 6.95
C VAL A 451 -11.41 -16.58 8.03
N GLY A 452 -11.84 -16.31 9.26
CA GLY A 452 -11.46 -17.10 10.42
C GLY A 452 -9.93 -17.17 10.56
N SER A 453 -9.38 -18.39 10.60
CA SER A 453 -7.93 -18.63 10.66
C SER A 453 -7.24 -18.72 9.29
N ARG A 454 -7.96 -18.54 8.18
CA ARG A 454 -7.43 -18.72 6.82
C ARG A 454 -7.11 -17.38 6.17
N LEU A 455 -5.89 -17.24 5.68
CA LEU A 455 -5.47 -16.16 4.78
C LEU A 455 -5.72 -16.59 3.34
N ILE A 456 -6.44 -15.76 2.59
CA ILE A 456 -6.82 -16.00 1.21
C ILE A 456 -6.31 -14.83 0.36
N ARG A 457 -5.51 -15.14 -0.64
CA ARG A 457 -5.01 -14.17 -1.62
C ARG A 457 -5.84 -14.27 -2.90
N LEU A 458 -6.55 -13.19 -3.24
CA LEU A 458 -7.30 -13.07 -4.49
C LEU A 458 -6.40 -12.45 -5.56
N GLU A 459 -6.12 -13.19 -6.63
CA GLU A 459 -5.22 -12.74 -7.69
C GLU A 459 -6.00 -12.22 -8.90
N ARG A 460 -5.42 -11.26 -9.62
CA ARG A 460 -5.97 -10.65 -10.85
C ARG A 460 -6.50 -11.66 -11.90
N SER A 461 -5.94 -12.87 -11.93
CA SER A 461 -6.34 -13.94 -12.86
C SER A 461 -7.69 -14.58 -12.51
N GLN A 462 -8.20 -14.41 -11.29
CA GLN A 462 -9.35 -15.11 -10.74
C GLN A 462 -10.65 -14.31 -10.94
N GLY A 463 -11.79 -15.02 -11.07
CA GLY A 463 -13.10 -14.37 -11.18
C GLY A 463 -13.51 -13.66 -9.87
N GLU A 464 -13.12 -14.26 -8.74
CA GLU A 464 -13.33 -13.74 -7.39
C GLU A 464 -12.69 -12.39 -7.19
N TYR A 465 -11.48 -12.15 -7.72
CA TYR A 465 -10.80 -10.86 -7.62
C TYR A 465 -11.67 -9.73 -8.16
N TRP A 466 -12.24 -9.92 -9.35
CA TRP A 466 -13.07 -8.92 -10.01
C TRP A 466 -14.41 -8.71 -9.30
N ILE A 467 -15.11 -9.81 -8.98
CA ILE A 467 -16.39 -9.76 -8.28
C ILE A 467 -16.21 -9.11 -6.90
N PHE A 468 -15.18 -9.50 -6.16
CA PHE A 468 -14.88 -8.92 -4.85
C PHE A 468 -14.52 -7.43 -4.96
N SER A 469 -13.68 -7.05 -5.93
CA SER A 469 -13.32 -5.64 -6.14
C SER A 469 -14.55 -4.76 -6.42
N LEU A 470 -15.47 -5.23 -7.26
CA LEU A 470 -16.72 -4.52 -7.57
C LEU A 470 -17.64 -4.44 -6.35
N VAL A 471 -17.79 -5.54 -5.60
CA VAL A 471 -18.63 -5.57 -4.40
C VAL A 471 -18.12 -4.60 -3.34
N ILE A 472 -16.81 -4.59 -3.08
CA ILE A 472 -16.19 -3.68 -2.10
C ILE A 472 -16.35 -2.22 -2.54
N ALA A 473 -16.06 -1.89 -3.80
CA ALA A 473 -16.25 -0.53 -4.32
C ALA A 473 -17.73 -0.10 -4.40
N GLY A 474 -18.64 -1.04 -4.63
CA GLY A 474 -20.06 -0.78 -4.79
C GLY A 474 -20.81 -0.58 -3.48
N LEU A 475 -20.29 -1.11 -2.36
CA LEU A 475 -21.02 -1.16 -1.09
C LEU A 475 -21.40 0.24 -0.60
N LYS A 476 -20.50 1.22 -0.80
CA LYS A 476 -20.71 2.65 -0.51
C LYS A 476 -22.02 3.21 -1.08
N THR A 477 -22.40 2.76 -2.28
CA THR A 477 -23.58 3.28 -2.98
C THR A 477 -24.72 2.28 -3.02
N GLN A 478 -24.58 1.09 -2.42
CA GLN A 478 -25.57 0.01 -2.59
C GLN A 478 -26.98 0.42 -2.13
N TRP A 479 -27.10 1.25 -1.09
CA TRP A 479 -28.36 1.84 -0.61
C TRP A 479 -28.61 3.28 -1.08
N SER A 480 -27.73 3.82 -1.94
CA SER A 480 -27.86 5.19 -2.41
C SER A 480 -29.01 5.35 -3.40
N ARG A 481 -29.76 6.44 -3.25
CA ARG A 481 -30.75 6.93 -4.24
C ARG A 481 -30.20 8.07 -5.11
N CYS A 482 -28.94 8.43 -4.91
CA CYS A 482 -28.23 9.43 -5.72
C CYS A 482 -27.60 8.84 -6.98
N CYS A 483 -27.65 7.52 -7.16
CA CYS A 483 -27.09 6.83 -8.31
C CYS A 483 -28.21 6.43 -9.25
N PHE A 484 -28.08 6.80 -10.54
CA PHE A 484 -29.00 6.32 -11.56
C PHE A 484 -28.87 4.80 -11.71
N ARG A 485 -29.99 4.09 -11.60
CA ARG A 485 -30.04 2.63 -11.67
C ARG A 485 -31.28 2.19 -12.42
N GLU A 486 -31.11 1.17 -13.26
CA GLU A 486 -32.22 0.60 -14.04
C GLU A 486 -33.22 -0.19 -13.18
N GLN A 487 -32.77 -0.68 -12.02
CA GLN A 487 -33.57 -1.51 -11.14
C GLN A 487 -34.04 -0.70 -9.92
N PRO A 488 -35.15 -1.09 -9.28
CA PRO A 488 -35.70 -0.33 -8.17
C PRO A 488 -34.82 -0.39 -6.91
N PRO A 489 -34.84 0.63 -6.04
CA PRO A 489 -33.96 0.72 -4.86
C PRO A 489 -34.02 -0.49 -3.92
N TRP A 490 -35.21 -1.07 -3.70
CA TRP A 490 -35.36 -2.23 -2.80
C TRP A 490 -34.59 -3.47 -3.28
N LYS A 491 -34.39 -3.64 -4.59
CA LYS A 491 -33.63 -4.77 -5.14
C LYS A 491 -32.15 -4.66 -4.76
N PHE A 492 -31.59 -3.45 -4.83
CA PHE A 492 -30.21 -3.22 -4.40
C PHE A 492 -30.04 -3.34 -2.89
N ALA A 493 -31.03 -2.88 -2.12
CA ALA A 493 -31.03 -3.01 -0.67
C ALA A 493 -31.01 -4.47 -0.17
N GLN A 494 -31.41 -5.44 -1.01
CA GLN A 494 -31.38 -6.88 -0.70
C GLN A 494 -30.00 -7.51 -0.89
N GLY A 495 -29.06 -6.83 -1.58
CA GLY A 495 -27.70 -7.31 -1.83
C GLY A 495 -27.25 -7.18 -3.28
N PHE A 496 -25.99 -7.50 -3.53
CA PHE A 496 -25.44 -7.59 -4.88
C PHE A 496 -26.01 -8.80 -5.60
N PHE A 497 -26.37 -8.62 -6.87
CA PHE A 497 -26.91 -9.68 -7.71
C PHE A 497 -26.10 -9.80 -9.01
N ALA A 498 -26.09 -10.99 -9.61
CA ALA A 498 -25.19 -11.29 -10.71
C ALA A 498 -25.35 -10.35 -11.92
N ASP A 499 -26.56 -9.90 -12.23
CA ASP A 499 -26.83 -8.97 -13.33
C ASP A 499 -26.15 -7.60 -13.11
N GLN A 500 -26.19 -7.07 -11.88
CA GLN A 500 -25.52 -5.82 -11.51
C GLN A 500 -24.01 -5.88 -11.79
N LEU A 501 -23.36 -6.98 -11.37
CA LEU A 501 -21.92 -7.15 -11.52
C LEU A 501 -21.54 -7.50 -12.96
N HIS A 502 -22.36 -8.32 -13.61
CA HIS A 502 -22.11 -8.82 -14.96
C HIS A 502 -22.07 -7.70 -16.00
N LYS A 503 -22.92 -6.67 -15.88
CA LYS A 503 -22.91 -5.48 -16.76
C LYS A 503 -21.54 -4.79 -16.84
N VAL A 504 -20.83 -4.70 -15.72
CA VAL A 504 -19.47 -4.14 -15.70
C VAL A 504 -18.45 -5.15 -16.22
N LEU A 505 -18.58 -6.43 -15.85
CA LEU A 505 -17.63 -7.47 -16.22
C LEU A 505 -17.66 -7.78 -17.72
N GLU A 506 -18.83 -7.69 -18.36
CA GLU A 506 -18.96 -7.89 -19.80
C GLU A 506 -18.43 -6.70 -20.61
N SER A 507 -18.31 -5.51 -20.04
CA SER A 507 -17.70 -4.37 -20.74
C SER A 507 -16.16 -4.41 -20.73
N LEU A 508 -15.56 -5.29 -19.92
CA LEU A 508 -14.10 -5.37 -19.79
C LEU A 508 -13.44 -5.92 -21.06
N PRO A 509 -12.20 -5.49 -21.39
CA PRO A 509 -11.39 -6.09 -22.45
C PRO A 509 -11.18 -7.60 -22.26
N VAL A 510 -11.07 -8.34 -23.37
CA VAL A 510 -10.92 -9.81 -23.39
C VAL A 510 -9.71 -10.31 -22.59
N HIS A 511 -8.62 -9.55 -22.56
CA HIS A 511 -7.42 -9.93 -21.81
C HIS A 511 -7.63 -9.87 -20.28
N LEU A 512 -8.55 -9.02 -19.80
CA LEU A 512 -8.92 -8.94 -18.38
C LEU A 512 -10.06 -9.90 -18.02
N TRP A 513 -11.06 -9.99 -18.91
CA TRP A 513 -12.22 -10.84 -18.75
C TRP A 513 -12.41 -11.74 -19.98
N LYS A 514 -11.89 -12.96 -19.86
CA LYS A 514 -11.90 -13.96 -20.94
C LYS A 514 -13.34 -14.28 -21.39
N GLU A 515 -13.50 -14.58 -22.68
CA GLU A 515 -14.79 -14.96 -23.30
C GLU A 515 -15.57 -16.02 -22.52
N ILE A 516 -14.90 -17.04 -22.01
CA ILE A 516 -15.52 -18.11 -21.21
C ILE A 516 -16.22 -17.61 -19.92
N ARG A 517 -15.81 -16.44 -19.41
CA ARG A 517 -16.36 -15.80 -18.20
C ARG A 517 -17.46 -14.79 -18.48
N ARG A 518 -17.69 -14.42 -19.75
CA ARG A 518 -18.64 -13.37 -20.15
C ARG A 518 -20.11 -13.74 -19.98
N LYS A 519 -20.43 -15.00 -19.69
CA LYS A 519 -21.81 -15.41 -19.43
C LYS A 519 -22.20 -15.03 -18.00
N ARG A 520 -23.40 -14.47 -17.81
CA ARG A 520 -23.97 -14.21 -16.48
C ARG A 520 -23.97 -15.45 -15.57
N SER A 521 -24.14 -16.65 -16.15
CA SER A 521 -24.06 -17.92 -15.41
C SER A 521 -22.70 -18.17 -14.75
N TYR A 522 -21.60 -17.67 -15.31
CA TYR A 522 -20.28 -17.74 -14.69
C TYR A 522 -20.23 -16.90 -13.40
N VAL A 523 -20.78 -15.68 -13.43
CA VAL A 523 -20.86 -14.81 -12.24
C VAL A 523 -21.69 -15.49 -11.14
N ASN A 524 -22.82 -16.11 -11.49
CA ASN A 524 -23.61 -16.91 -10.54
C ASN A 524 -22.79 -18.04 -9.92
N GLN A 525 -22.00 -18.77 -10.71
CA GLN A 525 -21.15 -19.86 -10.22
C GLN A 525 -20.06 -19.37 -9.25
N VAL A 526 -19.42 -18.24 -9.55
CA VAL A 526 -18.39 -17.65 -8.67
C VAL A 526 -19.00 -17.17 -7.35
N LEU A 527 -20.17 -16.54 -7.40
CA LEU A 527 -20.91 -16.17 -6.19
C LEU A 527 -21.27 -17.44 -5.39
N ALA A 528 -21.90 -18.44 -6.01
CA ALA A 528 -22.33 -19.66 -5.32
C ALA A 528 -21.20 -20.48 -4.68
N ARG A 529 -20.05 -20.61 -5.37
CA ARG A 529 -18.91 -21.38 -4.84
C ARG A 529 -18.14 -20.65 -3.74
N GLY A 530 -18.24 -19.32 -3.69
CA GLY A 530 -17.57 -18.50 -2.69
C GLY A 530 -18.43 -18.21 -1.44
N GLU A 531 -19.63 -18.78 -1.34
CA GLU A 531 -20.50 -18.61 -0.17
C GLU A 531 -19.92 -19.23 1.11
N VAL A 532 -20.27 -18.66 2.27
CA VAL A 532 -19.88 -19.20 3.60
C VAL A 532 -20.27 -20.67 3.75
N ASN A 533 -21.47 -21.04 3.27
CA ASN A 533 -22.04 -22.38 3.37
C ASN A 533 -21.83 -23.23 2.11
N SER A 534 -20.92 -22.83 1.22
CA SER A 534 -20.68 -23.58 -0.02
C SER A 534 -20.00 -24.93 0.27
N GLY A 535 -20.54 -26.01 -0.32
CA GLY A 535 -19.90 -27.33 -0.32
C GLY A 535 -18.70 -27.45 -1.29
N TYR A 536 -18.40 -26.40 -2.05
CA TYR A 536 -17.25 -26.38 -2.97
C TYR A 536 -15.93 -26.37 -2.20
N MET A 537 -14.91 -27.08 -2.69
CA MET A 537 -13.59 -27.10 -2.05
C MET A 537 -12.48 -26.64 -3.03
N PRO A 538 -11.69 -25.60 -2.68
CA PRO A 538 -11.78 -24.79 -1.46
C PRO A 538 -12.88 -23.72 -1.53
N ALA A 539 -13.80 -23.70 -0.56
CA ALA A 539 -14.73 -22.60 -0.36
C ALA A 539 -13.97 -21.39 0.23
N ARG A 540 -13.92 -20.29 -0.52
CA ARG A 540 -13.25 -19.06 -0.08
C ARG A 540 -14.06 -18.23 0.90
N LYS A 541 -15.34 -18.56 1.11
CA LYS A 541 -16.24 -17.96 2.12
C LYS A 541 -16.24 -16.41 2.08
N LEU A 542 -16.28 -15.85 0.86
CA LEU A 542 -16.21 -14.41 0.60
C LEU A 542 -17.57 -13.71 0.75
N TRP A 543 -18.68 -14.43 0.61
CA TRP A 543 -20.01 -13.82 0.61
C TRP A 543 -21.01 -14.61 1.44
N ILE A 544 -21.96 -13.89 2.02
CA ILE A 544 -23.16 -14.44 2.64
C ILE A 544 -24.36 -14.16 1.73
N ARG A 545 -25.21 -15.16 1.54
CA ARG A 545 -26.42 -15.05 0.75
C ARG A 545 -27.58 -14.60 1.65
N GLN A 546 -28.13 -13.42 1.40
CA GLN A 546 -29.27 -12.91 2.19
C GLN A 546 -30.58 -13.59 1.80
N GLN A 547 -30.76 -13.79 0.50
CA GLN A 547 -31.87 -14.48 -0.15
C GLN A 547 -31.43 -14.95 -1.54
N SER A 548 -32.29 -15.68 -2.26
CA SER A 548 -31.96 -16.19 -3.60
C SER A 548 -31.41 -15.09 -4.52
N GLY A 549 -30.19 -15.32 -5.02
CA GLY A 549 -29.52 -14.43 -5.98
C GLY A 549 -28.95 -13.11 -5.42
N HIS A 550 -29.02 -12.87 -4.10
CA HIS A 550 -28.55 -11.62 -3.48
C HIS A 550 -27.50 -11.87 -2.39
N TYR A 551 -26.38 -11.16 -2.49
CA TYR A 551 -25.16 -11.43 -1.75
C TYR A 551 -24.60 -10.18 -1.09
N PHE A 552 -23.99 -10.36 0.08
CA PHE A 552 -23.18 -9.35 0.75
C PHE A 552 -21.81 -9.94 1.11
N PRO A 553 -20.78 -9.12 1.34
CA PRO A 553 -19.53 -9.59 1.94
C PRO A 553 -19.81 -10.42 3.20
N ASN A 554 -19.11 -11.52 3.37
CA ASN A 554 -19.16 -12.28 4.61
C ASN A 554 -18.77 -11.36 5.80
N PRO A 555 -19.61 -11.20 6.84
CA PRO A 555 -19.29 -10.37 8.00
C PRO A 555 -18.04 -10.80 8.78
N GLY A 556 -17.64 -12.06 8.70
CA GLY A 556 -16.40 -12.59 9.28
C GLY A 556 -15.14 -12.29 8.46
N LEU A 557 -15.24 -11.53 7.36
CA LEU A 557 -14.08 -11.11 6.56
C LEU A 557 -13.30 -10.00 7.22
N PHE A 558 -11.98 -10.13 7.15
CA PHE A 558 -11.03 -9.06 7.43
C PHE A 558 -10.28 -8.68 6.17
N LEU A 559 -10.06 -7.38 6.00
CA LEU A 559 -9.25 -6.79 4.95
C LEU A 559 -7.91 -6.32 5.52
N ARG A 560 -6.84 -6.51 4.77
CA ARG A 560 -5.51 -6.03 5.15
C ARG A 560 -5.37 -4.52 4.91
N ARG A 561 -4.76 -3.82 5.86
CA ARG A 561 -4.35 -2.40 5.77
C ARG A 561 -2.94 -2.26 6.33
N GLY A 562 -1.94 -2.16 5.45
CA GLY A 562 -0.53 -2.25 5.86
C GLY A 562 -0.28 -3.60 6.53
N GLU A 563 0.17 -3.58 7.78
CA GLU A 563 0.37 -4.82 8.56
C GLU A 563 -0.86 -5.23 9.40
N ASP A 564 -1.90 -4.39 9.47
CA ASP A 564 -3.09 -4.64 10.27
C ASP A 564 -4.21 -5.31 9.47
N TRP A 565 -5.10 -6.01 10.19
CA TRP A 565 -6.32 -6.61 9.65
C TRP A 565 -7.55 -5.96 10.28
N GLN A 566 -8.50 -5.53 9.45
CA GLN A 566 -9.73 -4.86 9.91
C GLN A 566 -10.98 -5.55 9.40
N PRO A 567 -12.06 -5.68 10.21
CA PRO A 567 -13.33 -6.22 9.75
C PRO A 567 -13.85 -5.45 8.52
N VAL A 568 -14.35 -6.15 7.50
CA VAL A 568 -14.72 -5.57 6.19
C VAL A 568 -15.67 -4.37 6.31
N TYR A 569 -16.67 -4.45 7.19
CA TYR A 569 -17.65 -3.37 7.35
C TYR A 569 -17.14 -2.19 8.17
N LYS A 570 -16.15 -2.41 9.05
CA LYS A 570 -15.44 -1.33 9.74
C LYS A 570 -14.48 -0.63 8.79
N TYR A 571 -13.75 -1.40 7.97
CA TYR A 571 -12.84 -0.89 6.95
C TYR A 571 -13.56 0.05 5.96
N LEU A 572 -14.78 -0.31 5.55
CA LEU A 572 -15.60 0.49 4.62
C LEU A 572 -16.46 1.57 5.30
N ASN A 573 -16.28 1.78 6.61
CA ASN A 573 -17.03 2.77 7.38
C ASN A 573 -18.56 2.66 7.21
N MET A 574 -19.10 1.45 7.35
CA MET A 574 -20.53 1.19 7.11
C MET A 574 -21.47 1.94 8.06
N THR A 575 -21.01 2.27 9.26
CA THR A 575 -21.75 3.12 10.20
C THR A 575 -22.00 4.51 9.61
N TRP A 576 -21.02 5.06 8.92
CA TRP A 576 -21.16 6.37 8.26
C TRP A 576 -22.02 6.28 6.99
N ILE A 577 -21.88 5.21 6.21
CA ILE A 577 -22.76 4.95 5.07
C ILE A 577 -24.22 4.82 5.52
N ASP A 578 -24.48 4.13 6.65
CA ASP A 578 -25.82 4.01 7.24
C ASP A 578 -26.41 5.36 7.61
N MET A 579 -25.67 6.22 8.32
CA MET A 579 -26.14 7.58 8.65
C MET A 579 -26.53 8.42 7.42
N GLY A 580 -25.84 8.20 6.30
CA GLY A 580 -26.05 8.93 5.04
C GLY A 580 -27.06 8.30 4.08
N THR A 581 -27.41 7.03 4.23
CA THR A 581 -28.27 6.31 3.25
C THR A 581 -29.46 5.56 3.86
N ALA A 582 -29.49 5.39 5.19
CA ALA A 582 -30.61 4.77 5.87
C ALA A 582 -31.90 5.54 5.61
N SER A 583 -32.95 4.78 5.29
CA SER A 583 -34.29 5.35 5.12
C SER A 583 -34.83 5.87 6.46
N ALA A 584 -35.53 7.00 6.41
CA ALA A 584 -36.27 7.55 7.53
C ALA A 584 -37.51 6.70 7.90
N ASP A 585 -38.03 5.90 6.96
CA ASP A 585 -39.14 4.96 7.19
C ASP A 585 -38.70 3.84 8.13
N GLU A 586 -39.58 3.48 9.08
CA GLU A 586 -39.38 2.37 10.01
C GLU A 586 -39.18 1.04 9.27
N TYR A 587 -39.89 0.85 8.15
CA TYR A 587 -39.78 -0.35 7.31
C TYR A 587 -38.75 -0.21 6.19
N GLY A 588 -38.10 0.96 6.08
CA GLY A 588 -37.13 1.24 5.06
C GLY A 588 -35.82 0.48 5.24
N ALA A 589 -35.05 0.34 4.16
CA ALA A 589 -33.77 -0.34 4.21
C ALA A 589 -32.73 0.48 4.99
N LYS A 590 -32.06 -0.17 5.95
CA LYS A 590 -30.99 0.41 6.77
C LYS A 590 -29.75 -0.49 6.67
N PRO A 591 -28.61 -0.01 6.13
CA PRO A 591 -27.41 -0.80 5.93
C PRO A 591 -26.96 -1.59 7.18
N MET A 592 -26.86 -0.94 8.34
CA MET A 592 -26.36 -1.59 9.56
C MET A 592 -27.35 -2.60 10.11
N VAL A 593 -28.65 -2.36 10.02
CA VAL A 593 -29.68 -3.35 10.43
C VAL A 593 -29.61 -4.60 9.54
N THR A 594 -29.31 -4.45 8.25
CA THR A 594 -29.09 -5.57 7.34
C THR A 594 -27.81 -6.34 7.72
N ILE A 595 -26.71 -5.64 7.95
CA ILE A 595 -25.42 -6.25 8.33
C ILE A 595 -25.53 -7.01 9.67
N THR A 596 -26.14 -6.42 10.69
CA THR A 596 -26.34 -7.07 12.00
C THR A 596 -27.19 -8.33 11.88
N ARG A 597 -28.24 -8.32 11.05
CA ARG A 597 -29.04 -9.53 10.76
C ARG A 597 -28.21 -10.63 10.11
N LEU A 598 -27.30 -10.27 9.21
CA LEU A 598 -26.40 -11.24 8.57
C LEU A 598 -25.36 -11.82 9.55
N GLN A 599 -24.84 -11.00 10.47
CA GLN A 599 -23.93 -11.46 11.53
C GLN A 599 -24.59 -12.46 12.47
N ASN A 600 -25.84 -12.19 12.89
CA ASN A 600 -26.56 -13.06 13.81
C ASN A 600 -26.97 -14.39 13.17
N ARG A 601 -27.23 -14.42 11.86
CA ARG A 601 -27.50 -15.66 11.10
C ARG A 601 -26.30 -16.60 11.04
N ASP A 602 -25.09 -16.05 11.04
CA ASP A 602 -23.85 -16.84 11.03
C ASP A 602 -23.61 -17.50 12.40
N LEU A 603 -23.93 -16.79 13.49
CA LEU A 603 -23.84 -17.31 14.86
C LEU A 603 -24.86 -18.42 15.17
N SER A 604 -26.07 -18.35 14.61
CA SER A 604 -27.08 -19.42 14.76
C SER A 604 -26.75 -20.68 13.94
N GLY A 605 -25.82 -20.61 12.99
CA GLY A 605 -25.36 -21.78 12.23
C GLY A 605 -24.50 -22.77 13.05
N GLU A 606 -23.98 -22.34 14.21
CA GLU A 606 -23.27 -23.20 15.18
C GLU A 606 -24.18 -23.66 16.33
N ALA A 607 -25.43 -23.18 16.41
CA ALA A 607 -26.34 -23.47 17.49
C ALA A 607 -27.79 -23.63 16.99
N GLU A 608 -28.07 -24.71 16.25
CA GLU A 608 -29.40 -25.33 16.15
C GLU A 608 -29.31 -26.66 15.37
N LEU A 609 -28.78 -27.67 16.05
CA LEU A 609 -29.35 -29.02 15.97
C LEU A 609 -30.50 -29.04 16.97
N PHE A 610 -31.75 -28.87 16.51
CA PHE A 610 -32.94 -29.58 16.98
C PHE A 610 -34.11 -29.34 16.02
#